data_AF-A0A453F5M7-F1
#
_entry.id   AF-A0A453F5M7-F1
#
_cell.length_a   1.000
_cell.length_b   1.000
_cell.length_c   1.000
_cell.angle_alpha   90.00
_cell.angle_beta   90.00
_cell.angle_gamma   90.00
#
_symmetry.space_group_name_H-M   'P 1'
#
loop_
_entity.id
_entity.type
_entity.pdbx_description
1 polymer ?
#
loop_
_entity_poly.entity_id
_entity_poly.type
_entity_poly.pdbx_seq_one_letter_code
_entity_poly.pdbx_strand_id
1 'polypeptide(L)'
;MHWKLARNGVFTVKSFYMDLINSGPFSRSLHIRKVKVPLRIKIFMWFIHKQVILPKDNLIKRRWVGSSRCYFCDHDKIIQHIFLECPLAKLLWRTIDIAFNINPPVDIESLFGT
;
A
#
# COMPACT_ATOMS: atom_id res chain seq x y z
N MET A 1 -13.14 37.82 5.76
CA MET A 1 -12.65 36.46 5.43
C MET A 1 -13.62 35.47 6.06
N HIS A 2 -14.24 34.57 5.29
CA HIS A 2 -15.26 33.62 5.78
C HIS A 2 -14.83 32.19 5.44
N TRP A 3 -14.83 31.30 6.43
CA TRP A 3 -14.39 29.91 6.26
C TRP A 3 -15.45 29.12 5.50
N LYS A 4 -15.20 28.78 4.23
CA LYS A 4 -16.17 28.14 3.33
C LYS A 4 -16.50 26.69 3.68
N LEU A 5 -15.68 26.04 4.51
CA LEU A 5 -15.77 24.62 4.82
C LEU A 5 -16.60 24.31 6.09
N ALA A 6 -17.09 25.34 6.79
CA ALA A 6 -18.07 25.17 7.86
C ALA A 6 -19.28 26.04 7.58
N ARG A 7 -20.49 25.48 7.78
CA ARG A 7 -21.77 26.20 7.55
C ARG A 7 -21.90 27.49 8.36
N ASN A 8 -21.25 27.54 9.52
CA ASN A 8 -21.23 28.71 10.39
C ASN A 8 -20.16 29.75 9.98
N GLY A 9 -19.35 29.50 8.95
CA GLY A 9 -18.35 30.45 8.48
C GLY A 9 -17.12 30.63 9.37
N VAL A 10 -17.08 29.92 10.50
CA VAL A 10 -16.03 30.04 11.51
C VAL A 10 -14.95 29.00 11.24
N PHE A 11 -13.70 29.46 11.19
CA PHE A 11 -12.55 28.57 11.14
C PHE A 11 -12.44 27.79 12.45
N THR A 12 -12.29 26.47 12.35
CA THR A 12 -11.93 25.64 13.50
C THR A 12 -10.83 24.68 13.09
N VAL A 13 -9.93 24.35 14.02
CA VAL A 13 -8.90 23.33 13.79
C VAL A 13 -9.54 22.02 13.33
N LYS A 14 -10.71 21.68 13.88
CA LYS A 14 -11.50 20.49 13.51
C LYS A 14 -11.98 20.53 12.05
N SER A 15 -12.58 21.64 11.59
CA SER A 15 -13.07 21.75 10.22
C SER A 15 -11.92 21.78 9.20
N PHE A 16 -10.79 22.38 9.55
CA PHE A 16 -9.57 22.31 8.75
C PHE A 16 -9.01 20.89 8.63
N TYR A 17 -8.90 20.17 9.75
CA TYR A 17 -8.35 18.81 9.75
C TYR A 17 -9.27 17.82 9.01
N MET A 18 -10.58 17.96 9.16
CA MET A 18 -11.56 17.13 8.46
C MET A 18 -11.50 17.36 6.95
N ASP A 19 -11.38 18.62 6.51
CA ASP A 19 -11.19 18.93 5.11
C ASP A 19 -9.87 18.33 4.59
N LEU A 20 -8.76 18.50 5.30
CA LEU A 20 -7.46 17.93 4.93
C LEU A 20 -7.47 16.39 4.80
N ILE A 21 -8.22 15.70 5.67
CA ILE A 21 -8.40 14.25 5.61
C ILE A 21 -9.22 13.86 4.37
N ASN A 22 -10.24 14.63 4.03
CA ASN A 22 -11.17 14.34 2.92
C ASN A 22 -10.63 14.78 1.55
N SER A 23 -9.84 15.86 1.50
CA SER A 23 -9.25 16.41 0.28
C SER A 23 -7.85 15.86 -0.01
N GLY A 24 -7.18 15.30 0.99
CA GLY A 24 -5.85 14.71 0.83
C GLY A 24 -5.88 13.25 0.33
N PRO A 25 -4.76 12.74 -0.21
CA PRO A 25 -4.61 11.33 -0.62
C PRO A 25 -4.64 10.34 0.56
N PHE A 26 -4.94 10.82 1.78
CA PHE A 26 -5.01 10.07 3.03
C PHE A 26 -6.20 9.13 3.12
N SER A 27 -7.27 9.38 2.33
CA SER A 27 -8.44 8.52 2.19
C SER A 27 -8.05 7.04 1.97
N ARG A 28 -7.08 6.78 1.09
CA ARG A 28 -6.66 5.40 0.73
C ARG A 28 -6.02 4.63 1.89
N SER A 29 -5.42 5.30 2.88
CA SER A 29 -4.74 4.64 4.01
C SER A 29 -5.63 4.30 5.20
N LEU A 30 -6.89 4.74 5.20
CA LEU A 30 -7.84 4.50 6.30
C LEU A 30 -8.15 3.02 6.48
N HIS A 31 -8.23 2.25 5.39
CA HIS A 31 -8.46 0.81 5.43
C HIS A 31 -7.34 0.09 6.20
N ILE A 32 -6.07 0.38 5.88
CA ILE A 32 -4.90 -0.21 6.55
C ILE A 32 -4.89 0.11 8.06
N ARG A 33 -5.30 1.32 8.46
CA ARG A 33 -5.35 1.72 9.87
C ARG A 33 -6.44 0.96 10.65
N LYS A 34 -7.57 0.65 10.01
CA LYS A 34 -8.70 -0.07 10.61
C LYS A 34 -8.48 -1.57 10.78
N VAL A 35 -7.56 -2.18 10.03
CA VAL A 35 -7.24 -3.61 10.17
C VAL A 35 -6.71 -3.91 11.58
N LYS A 36 -7.21 -4.95 12.25
CA LYS A 36 -6.73 -5.40 13.56
C LYS A 36 -5.47 -6.28 13.41
N VAL A 37 -4.36 -5.70 13.00
CA VAL A 37 -3.04 -6.36 12.92
C VAL A 37 -1.98 -5.58 13.71
N PRO A 38 -0.87 -6.23 14.13
CA PRO A 38 0.25 -5.55 14.76
C PRO A 38 0.75 -4.35 13.96
N LEU A 39 1.23 -3.31 14.66
CA LEU A 39 1.67 -2.05 14.05
C LEU A 39 2.75 -2.25 12.97
N ARG A 40 3.66 -3.21 13.17
CA ARG A 40 4.70 -3.56 12.19
C ARG A 40 4.10 -4.00 10.84
N ILE A 41 3.00 -4.77 10.88
CA ILE A 41 2.29 -5.24 9.69
C ILE A 41 1.56 -4.07 9.01
N LYS A 42 0.96 -3.16 9.78
CA LYS A 42 0.33 -1.95 9.23
C LYS A 42 1.33 -1.05 8.50
N ILE A 43 2.49 -0.84 9.11
CA ILE A 43 3.58 -0.05 8.51
C ILE A 43 4.04 -0.72 7.21
N PHE A 44 4.21 -2.04 7.21
CA PHE A 44 4.57 -2.80 6.03
C PHE A 44 3.52 -2.68 4.91
N MET A 45 2.24 -2.93 5.22
CA MET A 45 1.12 -2.75 4.29
C MET A 45 1.08 -1.33 3.72
N TRP A 46 1.29 -0.31 4.56
CA TRP A 46 1.34 1.09 4.13
C TRP A 46 2.46 1.34 3.11
N PHE A 47 3.64 0.77 3.34
CA PHE A 47 4.72 0.92 2.38
C PHE A 47 4.46 0.15 1.06
N ILE A 48 3.81 -1.02 1.09
CA ILE A 48 3.40 -1.74 -0.13
C ILE A 48 2.41 -0.88 -0.91
N HIS A 49 1.39 -0.38 -0.24
CA HIS A 49 0.37 0.47 -0.83
C HIS A 49 0.97 1.75 -1.44
N LYS A 50 1.98 2.35 -0.80
CA LYS A 50 2.69 3.51 -1.36
C LYS A 50 3.68 3.13 -2.47
N GLN A 51 3.87 1.84 -2.71
CA GLN A 51 4.90 1.29 -3.59
C GLN A 51 6.33 1.76 -3.22
N VAL A 52 6.61 2.02 -1.93
CA VAL A 52 7.88 2.63 -1.48
C VAL A 52 8.91 1.60 -1.00
N ILE A 53 8.51 0.35 -0.75
CA ILE A 53 9.43 -0.64 -0.14
C ILE A 53 10.58 -1.01 -1.09
N LEU A 54 10.30 -1.25 -2.38
CA LEU A 54 11.22 -1.96 -3.28
C LEU A 54 11.16 -1.59 -4.78
N PRO A 55 10.77 -0.40 -5.27
CA PRO A 55 11.12 -0.04 -6.64
C PRO A 55 12.63 -0.05 -6.80
N LYS A 56 13.14 -0.55 -7.93
CA LYS A 56 14.56 -0.46 -8.35
C LYS A 56 15.16 0.92 -8.05
N ASP A 57 14.37 1.98 -8.23
CA ASP A 57 14.74 3.38 -7.98
C ASP A 57 14.91 3.71 -6.48
N ASN A 58 14.10 3.13 -5.60
CA ASN A 58 14.25 3.29 -4.15
C ASN A 58 15.47 2.54 -3.60
N LEU A 59 15.83 1.41 -4.22
CA LEU A 59 17.01 0.63 -3.87
C LEU A 59 18.30 1.38 -4.26
N ILE A 60 18.30 1.96 -5.46
CA ILE A 60 19.39 2.82 -5.95
C ILE A 60 19.53 4.06 -5.06
N LYS A 61 18.42 4.74 -4.72
CA LYS A 61 18.44 5.89 -3.80
C LYS A 61 18.97 5.57 -2.40
N ARG A 62 18.80 4.33 -1.93
CA ARG A 62 19.28 3.85 -0.62
C ARG A 62 20.69 3.24 -0.66
N ARG A 63 21.40 3.32 -1.79
CA ARG A 63 22.73 2.70 -2.00
C ARG A 63 22.74 1.21 -1.63
N TRP A 64 21.66 0.49 -1.91
CA TRP A 64 21.62 -0.94 -1.62
C TRP A 64 22.50 -1.71 -2.59
N VAL A 65 23.41 -2.54 -2.06
CA VAL A 65 24.40 -3.34 -2.81
C VAL A 65 23.85 -4.75 -3.16
N GLY A 66 22.55 -5.00 -2.92
CA GLY A 66 21.91 -6.28 -3.22
C GLY A 66 21.55 -6.45 -4.71
N SER A 67 21.35 -7.69 -5.15
CA SER A 67 20.91 -7.96 -6.53
C SER A 67 19.54 -7.35 -6.81
N SER A 68 19.43 -6.60 -7.91
CA SER A 68 18.15 -6.06 -8.41
C SER A 68 17.22 -7.16 -8.96
N ARG A 69 17.72 -8.40 -9.07
CA ARG A 69 17.01 -9.55 -9.61
C ARG A 69 16.48 -10.48 -8.52
N CYS A 70 15.33 -11.07 -8.78
CA CYS A 70 14.60 -11.99 -7.92
C CYS A 70 15.41 -13.28 -7.77
N TYR A 71 15.58 -13.73 -6.53
CA TYR A 71 16.35 -14.94 -6.26
C TYR A 71 15.66 -16.21 -6.78
N PHE A 72 14.34 -16.17 -6.94
CA PHE A 72 13.53 -17.34 -7.32
C PHE A 72 13.33 -17.49 -8.83
N CYS A 73 13.49 -16.43 -9.62
CA CYS A 73 13.21 -16.48 -11.06
C CYS A 73 13.98 -15.46 -11.91
N ASP A 74 15.03 -14.83 -11.36
CA ASP A 74 15.96 -13.91 -12.03
C ASP A 74 15.34 -12.70 -12.75
N HIS A 75 14.09 -12.36 -12.46
CA HIS A 75 13.41 -11.17 -12.99
C HIS A 75 13.67 -9.94 -12.10
N ASP A 76 13.47 -8.73 -12.61
CA ASP A 76 13.63 -7.51 -11.80
C ASP A 76 12.71 -7.54 -10.56
N LYS A 77 13.30 -7.24 -9.39
CA LYS A 77 12.61 -7.14 -8.09
C LYS A 77 11.77 -5.86 -8.04
N ILE A 78 10.63 -5.87 -8.71
CA ILE A 78 9.57 -4.87 -8.52
C ILE A 78 8.52 -5.40 -7.53
N ILE A 79 7.77 -4.51 -6.88
CA ILE A 79 6.75 -4.89 -5.89
C ILE A 79 5.72 -5.84 -6.50
N GLN A 80 5.23 -5.52 -7.70
CA GLN A 80 4.31 -6.39 -8.45
C GLN A 80 4.88 -7.80 -8.65
N HIS A 81 6.17 -7.88 -9.01
CA HIS A 81 6.82 -9.16 -9.22
C HIS A 81 6.93 -9.98 -7.94
N ILE A 82 7.46 -9.40 -6.86
CA ILE A 82 7.68 -10.12 -5.60
C ILE A 82 6.36 -10.61 -4.98
N PHE A 83 5.29 -9.83 -5.10
CA PHE A 83 4.02 -10.13 -4.45
C PHE A 83 3.01 -10.88 -5.31
N LEU A 84 3.11 -10.81 -6.65
CA LEU A 84 2.08 -11.36 -7.56
C LEU A 84 2.67 -12.25 -8.65
N GLU A 85 3.74 -11.84 -9.32
CA GLU A 85 4.18 -12.53 -10.55
C GLU A 85 5.21 -13.62 -10.32
N CYS A 86 5.98 -13.52 -9.23
CA CYS A 86 7.01 -14.48 -8.87
C CYS A 86 6.38 -15.88 -8.75
N PRO A 87 7.01 -16.95 -9.27
CA PRO A 87 6.48 -18.30 -9.16
C PRO A 87 6.14 -18.70 -7.71
N LEU A 88 6.94 -18.26 -6.75
CA LEU A 88 6.69 -18.45 -5.32
C LEU A 88 5.43 -17.71 -4.85
N ALA A 89 5.26 -16.45 -5.28
CA ALA A 89 4.08 -15.65 -4.94
C ALA A 89 2.80 -16.26 -5.53
N LYS A 90 2.84 -16.68 -6.80
CA LYS A 90 1.72 -17.38 -7.46
C LYS A 90 1.34 -18.65 -6.72
N LEU A 91 2.32 -19.41 -6.23
CA LEU A 91 2.08 -20.62 -5.43
C LEU A 91 1.35 -20.27 -4.12
N LEU A 92 1.83 -19.27 -3.39
CA LEU A 92 1.21 -18.80 -2.15
C LEU A 92 -0.24 -18.36 -2.39
N TRP A 93 -0.49 -17.59 -3.45
CA TRP A 93 -1.84 -17.14 -3.79
C TRP A 93 -2.77 -18.29 -4.16
N ARG A 94 -2.28 -19.30 -4.89
CA ARG A 94 -3.06 -20.53 -5.13
C ARG A 94 -3.40 -21.27 -3.85
N THR A 95 -2.46 -21.34 -2.90
CA THR A 95 -2.74 -21.95 -1.59
C THR A 95 -3.81 -21.18 -0.82
N ILE A 96 -3.75 -19.84 -0.84
CA ILE A 96 -4.77 -18.98 -0.22
C ILE A 96 -6.12 -19.14 -0.90
N ASP A 97 -6.15 -19.19 -2.23
CA ASP A 97 -7.36 -19.41 -3.02
C ASP A 97 -8.02 -20.74 -2.65
N ILE A 98 -7.25 -21.83 -2.62
CA ILE A 98 -7.75 -23.15 -2.23
C ILE A 98 -8.23 -23.17 -0.76
N ALA A 99 -7.50 -22.52 0.15
CA ALA A 99 -7.81 -22.57 1.58
C ALA A 99 -8.95 -21.64 2.02
N PHE A 100 -9.11 -20.49 1.37
CA PHE A 100 -10.02 -19.43 1.80
C PHE A 100 -11.01 -18.99 0.73
N ASN A 101 -10.96 -19.56 -0.48
CA ASN A 101 -11.77 -19.19 -1.64
C ASN A 101 -11.64 -17.70 -2.00
N ILE A 102 -10.41 -17.18 -1.90
CA ILE A 102 -10.07 -15.79 -2.21
C ILE A 102 -9.33 -15.75 -3.54
N ASN A 103 -9.93 -15.09 -4.53
CA ASN A 103 -9.31 -14.92 -5.83
C ASN A 103 -7.95 -14.20 -5.70
N PRO A 104 -6.91 -14.68 -6.43
CA PRO A 104 -5.62 -14.04 -6.43
C PRO A 104 -5.71 -12.60 -6.99
N PRO A 105 -5.10 -11.60 -6.32
CA PRO A 105 -5.08 -10.24 -6.82
C PRO A 105 -4.26 -10.15 -8.12
N VAL A 106 -4.72 -9.30 -9.04
CA VAL A 106 -4.10 -9.11 -10.37
C VAL A 106 -3.07 -7.98 -10.34
N ASP A 107 -3.19 -7.08 -9.37
CA ASP A 107 -2.37 -5.89 -9.21
C ASP A 107 -2.28 -5.49 -7.73
N ILE A 108 -1.41 -4.52 -7.42
CA ILE A 108 -1.20 -4.10 -6.04
C ILE A 108 -2.40 -3.30 -5.50
N GLU A 109 -3.19 -2.65 -6.35
CA GLU A 109 -4.35 -1.87 -5.91
C GLU A 109 -5.51 -2.79 -5.51
N SER A 110 -5.78 -3.87 -6.27
CA SER A 110 -6.78 -4.89 -5.88
C SER A 110 -6.45 -5.56 -4.55
N LEU A 111 -5.17 -5.65 -4.17
CA LEU A 111 -4.74 -6.22 -2.88
C LEU A 111 -5.26 -5.41 -1.68
N PHE A 112 -5.53 -4.10 -1.86
CA PHE A 112 -6.03 -3.22 -0.80
C PHE A 112 -7.50 -2.79 -1.00
N GLY A 113 -8.17 -3.27 -2.04
CA GLY A 113 -9.60 -3.05 -2.27
C GLY A 113 -9.99 -1.60 -2.57
N THR A 114 -9.18 -0.89 -3.36
CA THR A 114 -9.51 0.44 -3.90
C THR A 114 -10.18 0.36 -5.26
#